data_AF-A0A0G2JAF8-F1
#
_entry.id   AF-A0A0G2JAF8-F1
#
_cell.length_a   1.000
_cell.length_b   1.000
_cell.length_c   1.000
_cell.angle_alpha   90.00
_cell.angle_beta   90.00
_cell.angle_gamma   90.00
#
_symmetry.space_group_name_H-M   'P 1'
#
loop_
_entity.id
_entity.type
_entity.pdbx_description
1 polymer ?
#
loop_
_entity_poly.entity_id
_entity_poly.type
_entity_poly.pdbx_seq_one_letter_code
_entity_poly.pdbx_strand_id
1 'polypeptide(L)' 'VPCHRVLASDRTVGGYKGKWGNGGEYATEKTGLLKGEGVVFDTKGKVVGECFGEFWEVK' A
#
# COMPACT_ATOMS: atom_id res chain seq x y z
N VAL A 1 -1.45 3.19 16.02
CA VAL A 1 -2.18 3.23 14.74
C VAL A 1 -1.30 2.64 13.65
N PRO A 2 -1.74 1.63 12.87
CA PRO A 2 -0.91 0.98 11.83
C PRO A 2 -0.87 1.83 10.55
N CYS A 3 -0.11 2.93 10.56
CA CYS A 3 -0.04 3.85 9.43
C CYS A 3 0.60 3.23 8.16
N HIS A 4 1.35 2.14 8.29
CA HIS A 4 1.93 1.41 7.16
C HIS A 4 0.88 0.69 6.29
N ARG A 5 -0.35 0.48 6.80
CA ARG A 5 -1.44 -0.19 6.08
C ARG A 5 -2.18 0.69 5.07
N VAL A 6 -1.86 1.99 5.03
CA VAL A 6 -2.45 2.93 4.06
C VAL A 6 -1.54 3.01 2.83
N LEU A 7 -2.11 2.76 1.65
CA LEU A 7 -1.41 2.81 0.35
C LEU A 7 -1.82 4.05 -0.45
N ALA A 8 -1.07 4.36 -1.51
CA ALA A 8 -1.49 5.36 -2.48
C ALA A 8 -2.59 4.79 -3.40
N SER A 9 -3.46 5.66 -3.92
CA SER A 9 -4.59 5.27 -4.78
C SER A 9 -4.17 4.60 -6.10
N ASP A 10 -2.92 4.80 -6.54
CA ASP A 10 -2.36 4.17 -7.74
C ASP A 10 -1.73 2.78 -7.48
N ARG A 11 -1.94 2.26 -6.26
CA ARG A 11 -1.44 0.99 -5.71
C ARG A 11 0.06 0.97 -5.37
N THR A 12 0.74 2.10 -5.40
CA THR A 12 2.12 2.20 -4.90
C THR A 12 2.16 2.27 -3.37
N VAL A 13 3.35 2.04 -2.79
CA VAL A 13 3.57 2.07 -1.33
C VAL A 13 3.17 3.41 -0.70
N GLY A 14 3.31 4.53 -1.42
CA GLY A 14 3.00 5.87 -0.91
C GLY A 14 3.89 6.29 0.27
N GLY A 15 3.46 7.31 1.02
CA GLY A 15 4.23 7.89 2.12
C GLY A 15 4.29 7.03 3.40
N TYR A 16 5.36 7.21 4.18
CA TYR A 16 5.54 6.58 5.49
C TYR A 16 6.34 7.49 6.43
N LYS A 17 5.98 7.50 7.72
CA LYS A 17 6.63 8.33 8.77
C LYS A 17 6.82 9.81 8.38
N GLY A 18 5.84 10.40 7.68
CA GLY A 18 5.88 11.80 7.26
C GLY A 18 6.78 12.09 6.05
N LYS A 19 7.27 11.07 5.35
CA LYS A 19 8.05 11.21 4.10
C LYS A 19 7.31 10.57 2.93
N TRP A 20 7.46 11.15 1.73
CA TRP A 20 6.86 10.67 0.48
C TRP A 20 7.94 10.45 -0.58
N GLY A 21 7.80 9.40 -1.41
CA GLY A 21 8.70 9.10 -2.53
C GLY A 21 8.86 7.60 -2.79
N ASN A 22 8.77 7.17 -4.07
CA ASN A 22 9.06 5.80 -4.50
C ASN A 22 10.55 5.51 -4.26
N GLY A 23 10.88 4.89 -3.13
CA GLY A 23 12.27 4.70 -2.68
C GLY A 23 12.76 5.67 -1.61
N GLY A 24 11.86 6.44 -0.98
CA GLY A 24 12.21 7.23 0.21
C GLY A 24 12.79 6.36 1.33
N GLU A 25 13.50 6.99 2.28
CA GLU A 25 14.24 6.37 3.40
C GLU A 25 13.49 5.20 4.09
N TYR A 26 12.15 5.28 4.18
CA TYR A 26 11.31 4.29 4.86
C TYR A 26 10.46 3.41 3.94
N ALA A 27 10.60 3.51 2.62
CA ALA A 27 9.81 2.73 1.67
C ALA A 27 10.10 1.23 1.79
N THR A 28 11.38 0.85 1.98
CA THR A 28 11.81 -0.53 2.21
C THR A 28 11.23 -1.09 3.51
N GLU A 29 11.26 -0.30 4.60
CA GLU A 29 10.67 -0.69 5.89
C GLU A 29 9.16 -0.92 5.77
N LYS A 30 8.42 0.03 5.18
CA LYS A 30 6.98 -0.10 4.95
C LYS A 30 6.64 -1.32 4.09
N THR A 31 7.40 -1.53 3.02
CA THR A 31 7.22 -2.70 2.14
C THR A 31 7.48 -4.01 2.90
N GLY A 32 8.50 -4.05 3.76
CA GLY A 32 8.80 -5.21 4.60
C GLY A 32 7.67 -5.54 5.58
N LEU A 33 7.11 -4.53 6.26
CA LEU A 33 5.97 -4.69 7.15
C LEU A 33 4.74 -5.25 6.42
N LEU A 34 4.41 -4.67 5.25
CA LEU A 34 3.29 -5.12 4.43
C LEU A 34 3.49 -6.57 3.95
N LYS A 35 4.69 -6.93 3.48
CA LYS A 35 5.01 -8.31 3.08
C LYS A 35 4.92 -9.28 4.27
N GLY A 36 5.36 -8.86 5.46
CA GLY A 36 5.22 -9.65 6.69
C GLY A 36 3.76 -9.89 7.09
N GLU A 37 2.85 -9.00 6.68
CA GLU A 37 1.40 -9.15 6.85
C GLU A 37 0.73 -9.94 5.69
N GLY A 38 1.50 -10.39 4.70
CA GLY A 38 1.01 -11.17 3.55
C GLY A 38 0.60 -10.34 2.33
N VAL A 39 0.90 -9.04 2.31
CA VAL A 39 0.64 -8.18 1.14
C VAL A 39 1.63 -8.51 0.02
N VAL A 40 1.10 -8.80 -1.16
CA VAL A 40 1.87 -9.16 -2.35
C VAL A 40 2.04 -7.94 -3.25
N PHE A 41 3.20 -7.86 -3.91
CA PHE A 41 3.54 -6.79 -4.86
C PHE A 41 3.86 -7.37 -6.23
N ASP A 42 3.45 -6.68 -7.28
CA ASP A 42 3.79 -7.03 -8.67
C ASP A 42 5.23 -6.64 -9.03
N THR A 43 5.64 -6.95 -10.27
CA THR A 43 6.98 -6.61 -10.79
C THR A 43 7.24 -5.11 -10.94
N LYS A 44 6.19 -4.28 -10.86
CA LYS A 44 6.26 -2.82 -10.91
C LYS A 44 6.22 -2.19 -9.50
N GLY A 45 6.22 -3.00 -8.44
CA GLY A 45 6.17 -2.53 -7.06
C GLY A 45 4.81 -2.03 -6.61
N LYS A 46 3.72 -2.45 -7.28
CA LYS A 46 2.35 -2.14 -6.90
C LYS A 46 1.72 -3.29 -6.13
N VAL A 47 0.89 -2.98 -5.14
CA VAL A 47 0.12 -3.99 -4.42
C VAL A 47 -0.87 -4.66 -5.38
N VAL A 48 -0.91 -6.01 -5.35
CA VAL A 48 -1.84 -6.79 -6.16
C VAL A 48 -3.23 -6.84 -5.52
N GLY A 49 -4.24 -7.10 -6.35
CA GLY A 49 -5.65 -7.06 -5.96
C GLY A 49 -6.37 -5.85 -6.53
N GLU A 50 -7.69 -5.87 -6.38
CA GLU A 50 -8.57 -4.78 -6.78
C GLU A 50 -8.86 -3.89 -5.58
N CYS A 51 -8.77 -2.57 -5.80
CA CYS A 51 -9.25 -1.62 -4.81
C CYS A 51 -10.77 -1.76 -4.70
N PHE A 52 -11.29 -1.54 -3.50
CA PHE A 52 -12.72 -1.35 -3.31
C PHE A 52 -13.20 -0.20 -4.21
N GLY A 53 -14.18 -0.49 -5.08
CA GLY A 53 -14.68 0.46 -6.08
C GLY A 53 -16.01 1.12 -5.69
N GLU A 54 -16.95 0.36 -5.13
CA GLU A 54 -18.30 0.85 -4.88
C GLU A 54 -19.03 0.02 -3.81
N PHE A 55 -19.96 0.67 -3.12
CA PHE A 55 -20.99 0.00 -2.33
C PHE A 55 -22.17 -0.30 -3.26
N TRP A 56 -22.77 -1.49 -3.14
CA TRP A 56 -24.02 -1.78 -3.81
C TRP A 56 -25.20 -1.59 -2.86
N GLU A 57 -26.31 -1.06 -3.37
CA GLU A 57 -27.58 -1.08 -2.65
C GLU A 57 -28.21 -2.47 -2.77
N VAL A 58 -28.59 -3.04 -1.65
CA VAL A 58 -29.47 -4.22 -1.61
C VAL A 58 -30.90 -3.68 -1.63
N LYS A 59 -31.64 -3.97 -2.70
CA LYS A 59 -33.09 -3.66 -2.80
C LYS A 59 -33.91 -4.58 -1.90
#